data_AF-A0A1E4S8X9-F1
#
_entry.id   AF-A0A1E4S8X9-F1
#
_cell.length_a   1.000
_cell.length_b   1.000
_cell.length_c   1.000
_cell.angle_alpha   90.00
_cell.angle_beta   90.00
_cell.angle_gamma   90.00
#
_symmetry.space_group_name_H-M   'P 1'
#
loop_
_entity.id
_entity.type
_entity.pdbx_description
1 polymer ?
#
loop_
_entity_poly.entity_id
_entity_poly.type
_entity_poly.pdbx_seq_one_letter_code
_entity_poly.pdbx_strand_id
1 'polypeptide(L)'
;MHPQLDSPRFISCADFIEALEKCHQRPFVERAFGVCNNEKEALSACLHEARMHSQNLQIVKKQEKGKEMKKKWEKLKDDEYGEDQFLLKLLEREQAKKAEK
;
A
#
# COMPACT_ATOMS: atom_id res chain seq x y z
N MET A 1 29.43 0.28 1.68
CA MET A 1 28.35 -0.62 2.19
C MET A 1 27.03 -0.10 1.62
N HIS A 2 26.19 -0.87 0.89
CA HIS A 2 24.71 -0.82 0.96
C HIS A 2 23.93 -1.61 -0.13
N PRO A 3 24.01 -2.96 -0.18
CA PRO A 3 23.18 -3.75 -1.11
C PRO A 3 21.66 -3.61 -0.89
N GLN A 4 21.23 -3.17 0.29
CA GLN A 4 19.82 -3.02 0.65
C GLN A 4 19.24 -1.63 0.37
N LEU A 5 20.05 -0.64 -0.04
CA LEU A 5 19.56 0.73 -0.33
C LEU A 5 19.32 1.01 -1.81
N ASP A 6 19.60 0.08 -2.72
CA ASP A 6 19.31 0.21 -4.16
C ASP A 6 17.81 0.10 -4.51
N SER A 7 16.92 0.10 -3.49
CA SER A 7 15.48 0.13 -3.74
C SER A 7 15.08 1.50 -4.28
N PRO A 8 14.20 1.57 -5.30
CA PRO A 8 13.70 2.85 -5.84
C PRO A 8 13.10 3.79 -4.78
N ARG A 9 12.68 3.23 -3.64
CA ARG A 9 12.14 3.97 -2.49
C ARG A 9 13.17 4.86 -1.77
N PHE A 10 14.47 4.64 -1.98
CA PHE A 10 15.54 5.34 -1.26
C PHE A 10 16.37 6.26 -2.17
N ILE A 11 15.96 6.45 -3.44
CA ILE A 11 16.63 7.35 -4.38
C ILE A 11 16.68 8.79 -3.82
N SER A 12 15.64 9.21 -3.09
CA SER A 12 15.59 10.51 -2.42
C SER A 12 16.63 10.70 -1.31
N CYS A 13 17.22 9.62 -0.81
CA CYS A 13 18.24 9.66 0.24
C CYS A 13 19.67 9.49 -0.29
N ALA A 14 19.87 9.49 -1.62
CA ALA A 14 21.17 9.24 -2.26
C ALA A 14 22.26 10.20 -1.73
N ASP A 15 21.93 11.48 -1.57
CA ASP A 15 22.87 12.50 -1.09
C ASP A 15 23.37 12.21 0.34
N PHE A 16 22.48 11.74 1.23
CA PHE A 16 22.85 11.35 2.60
C PHE A 16 23.68 10.06 2.64
N ILE A 17 23.41 9.13 1.72
CA ILE A 17 24.22 7.91 1.57
C ILE A 17 25.63 8.28 1.10
N GLU A 18 25.75 9.16 0.11
CA GLU A 18 27.04 9.62 -0.39
C GLU A 18 27.82 10.39 0.69
N ALA A 19 27.16 11.24 1.47
CA ALA A 19 27.78 11.95 2.59
C ALA A 19 28.33 10.99 3.65
N LEU A 20 27.56 9.95 4.02
CA LEU A 20 28.02 8.94 4.97
C LEU A 20 29.17 8.11 4.40
N GLU A 21 29.13 7.74 3.11
CA GLU A 21 30.21 7.00 2.45
C GLU A 21 31.49 7.85 2.39
N LYS A 22 31.40 9.16 2.10
CA LYS A 22 32.53 10.10 2.18
C LYS A 22 33.12 10.17 3.59
N CYS A 23 32.29 10.19 4.64
CA CYS A 23 32.80 10.11 6.01
C CYS A 23 33.43 8.75 6.29
N HIS A 24 32.88 7.69 5.73
CA HIS A 24 33.46 6.35 5.82
C HIS A 24 34.78 6.20 5.06
N GLN A 25 35.16 7.08 4.13
CA GLN A 25 36.49 7.05 3.52
C GLN A 25 37.61 7.54 4.46
N ARG A 26 37.25 8.15 5.61
CA ARG A 26 38.19 8.59 6.64
C ARG A 26 38.80 7.42 7.44
N PRO A 27 39.89 7.66 8.19
CA PRO A 27 40.55 6.63 9.00
C PRO A 27 39.57 5.89 9.93
N PHE A 28 39.79 4.59 10.13
CA PHE A 28 38.93 3.76 10.99
C PHE A 28 38.78 4.29 12.41
N VAL A 29 39.84 4.87 12.97
CA VAL A 29 39.82 5.46 14.33
C VAL A 29 38.78 6.57 14.46
N GLU A 30 38.68 7.49 13.50
CA GLU A 30 37.69 8.58 13.53
C GLU A 30 36.24 8.05 13.47
N ARG A 31 36.02 7.00 12.66
CA ARG A 31 34.73 6.32 12.57
C ARG A 31 34.38 5.62 13.88
N ALA A 32 35.36 4.98 14.53
CA ALA A 32 35.17 4.29 15.82
C ALA A 32 34.84 5.26 16.96
N PHE A 33 35.38 6.48 16.93
CA PHE A 33 35.06 7.54 17.89
C PHE A 33 33.74 8.27 17.59
N GLY A 34 33.01 7.90 16.53
CA GLY A 34 31.69 8.44 16.24
C GLY A 34 31.68 9.79 15.51
N VAL A 35 32.77 10.16 14.83
CA VAL A 35 32.86 11.42 14.07
C VAL A 35 31.80 11.51 12.97
N CYS A 36 31.35 10.37 12.42
CA CYS A 36 30.34 10.28 11.37
C CYS A 36 28.88 10.20 11.86
N ASN A 37 28.61 10.50 13.14
CA ASN A 37 27.26 10.36 13.70
C ASN A 37 26.26 11.34 13.08
N ASN A 38 26.68 12.55 12.71
CA ASN A 38 25.79 13.54 12.10
C ASN A 38 25.24 13.06 10.75
N GLU A 39 26.11 12.58 9.87
CA GLU A 39 25.73 12.04 8.56
C GLU A 39 24.86 10.78 8.72
N LYS A 40 25.19 9.94 9.69
CA LYS A 40 24.42 8.73 10.01
C LYS A 40 23.01 9.06 10.52
N GLU A 41 22.87 10.06 11.38
CA GLU A 41 21.56 10.50 11.89
C GLU A 41 20.72 11.10 10.78
N ALA A 42 21.31 11.95 9.92
CA ALA A 42 20.64 12.52 8.76
C ALA A 42 20.13 11.44 7.80
N LEU A 43 20.97 10.44 7.48
CA LEU A 43 20.57 9.31 6.66
C LEU A 43 19.45 8.49 7.32
N SER A 44 19.55 8.25 8.63
CA SER A 44 18.55 7.48 9.37
C SER A 44 17.18 8.16 9.35
N ALA A 45 17.15 9.49 9.50
CA ALA A 45 15.93 10.29 9.40
C ALA A 45 15.30 10.20 8.00
N CYS A 46 16.10 10.36 6.93
CA CYS A 46 15.61 10.25 5.56
C CYS A 46 15.02 8.85 5.27
N LEU A 47 15.72 7.79 5.67
CA LEU A 47 15.25 6.40 5.47
C LEU A 47 13.97 6.11 6.25
N HIS A 48 13.84 6.67 7.46
CA HIS A 48 12.63 6.57 8.24
C HIS A 48 11.45 7.23 7.51
N GLU A 49 11.62 8.44 7.01
CA GLU A 49 10.60 9.15 6.26
C GLU A 49 10.20 8.42 4.97
N ALA A 50 11.17 7.95 4.18
CA ALA A 50 10.93 7.18 2.97
C ALA A 50 10.13 5.90 3.23
N ARG A 51 10.40 5.23 4.36
CA ARG A 51 9.64 4.06 4.82
C ARG A 51 8.20 4.45 5.19
N MET A 52 8.01 5.52 5.95
CA MET A 52 6.69 6.00 6.34
C MET A 52 5.85 6.43 5.14
N HIS A 53 6.45 7.16 4.20
CA HIS A 53 5.80 7.55 2.95
C HIS A 53 5.34 6.34 2.14
N SER A 54 6.22 5.34 1.97
CA SER A 54 5.89 4.10 1.27
C SER A 54 4.73 3.34 1.93
N GLN A 55 4.70 3.27 3.27
CA GLN A 55 3.60 2.64 4.00
C GLN A 55 2.29 3.40 3.82
N ASN A 56 2.31 4.73 3.90
CA ASN A 56 1.13 5.57 3.70
C ASN A 56 0.55 5.37 2.29
N LEU A 57 1.39 5.36 1.25
CA LEU A 57 0.96 5.07 -0.11
C LEU A 57 0.30 3.68 -0.24
N GLN A 58 0.84 2.67 0.46
CA GLN A 58 0.23 1.33 0.46
C GLN A 58 -1.12 1.30 1.17
N ILE A 59 -1.27 2.04 2.27
CA ILE A 59 -2.53 2.17 3.00
C ILE A 59 -3.59 2.79 2.09
N VAL A 60 -3.27 3.91 1.43
CA VAL A 60 -4.19 4.57 0.50
C VAL A 60 -4.59 3.63 -0.65
N LYS A 61 -3.62 2.97 -1.29
CA LYS A 61 -3.89 1.97 -2.35
C LYS A 61 -4.78 0.83 -1.87
N LYS A 62 -4.60 0.34 -0.64
CA LYS A 62 -5.44 -0.70 -0.06
C LYS A 62 -6.86 -0.21 0.18
N GLN A 63 -7.02 1.01 0.69
CA GLN A 63 -8.34 1.62 0.89
C GLN A 63 -9.07 1.83 -0.44
N GLU A 64 -8.39 2.31 -1.47
CA GLU A 64 -8.97 2.48 -2.82
C GLU A 64 -9.43 1.14 -3.40
N LYS A 65 -8.57 0.11 -3.36
CA LYS A 65 -8.94 -1.25 -3.77
C LYS A 65 -10.11 -1.79 -2.97
N GLY A 66 -10.13 -1.57 -1.65
CA GLY A 66 -11.25 -1.97 -0.79
C GLY A 66 -12.57 -1.32 -1.20
N LYS A 67 -12.56 -0.02 -1.52
CA LYS A 67 -13.74 0.70 -2.03
C LYS A 67 -14.19 0.16 -3.38
N GLU A 68 -13.26 -0.10 -4.30
CA GLU A 68 -13.58 -0.65 -5.62
C GLU A 68 -14.21 -2.04 -5.50
N MET A 69 -13.61 -2.92 -4.70
CA MET A 69 -14.15 -4.25 -4.45
C MET A 69 -15.53 -4.17 -3.80
N LYS A 70 -15.72 -3.33 -2.78
CA LYS A 70 -17.04 -3.14 -2.15
C LYS A 70 -18.10 -2.72 -3.17
N LYS A 71 -17.79 -1.75 -4.04
CA LYS A 71 -18.71 -1.33 -5.11
C LYS A 71 -19.03 -2.46 -6.08
N LYS A 72 -18.05 -3.30 -6.45
CA LYS A 72 -18.29 -4.47 -7.30
C LYS A 72 -19.21 -5.48 -6.61
N TRP A 73 -18.96 -5.78 -5.34
CA TRP A 73 -19.81 -6.66 -4.53
C TRP A 73 -21.23 -6.13 -4.35
N GLU A 74 -21.40 -4.81 -4.17
CA GLU A 74 -22.73 -4.18 -4.10
C GLU A 74 -23.48 -4.32 -5.44
N LYS A 75 -22.83 -4.04 -6.57
CA LYS A 75 -23.42 -4.25 -7.90
C LYS A 75 -23.83 -5.71 -8.13
N LEU A 76 -22.95 -6.65 -7.81
CA LEU A 76 -23.24 -8.09 -7.92
C LEU A 76 -24.48 -8.48 -7.11
N LYS A 77 -24.62 -7.95 -5.88
CA LYS A 77 -25.81 -8.19 -5.06
C LYS A 77 -27.05 -7.53 -5.67
N ASP A 78 -26.96 -6.29 -6.12
CA ASP A 78 -28.11 -5.60 -6.71
C ASP A 78 -28.58 -6.31 -8.00
N ASP A 79 -27.66 -6.82 -8.81
CA ASP A 79 -27.97 -7.58 -10.03
C ASP A 79 -28.60 -8.95 -9.69
N GLU A 80 -28.03 -9.68 -8.73
CA GLU A 80 -28.53 -10.99 -8.25
C GLU A 80 -29.88 -10.89 -7.52
N TYR A 81 -30.16 -9.78 -6.84
CA TYR A 81 -31.46 -9.55 -6.20
C TYR A 81 -32.46 -8.80 -7.10
N GLY A 82 -32.04 -8.17 -8.20
CA GLY A 82 -32.88 -7.29 -9.02
C GLY A 82 -33.70 -8.03 -10.08
N GLU A 83 -33.03 -8.81 -10.94
CA GLU A 83 -33.70 -9.54 -12.03
C GLU A 83 -34.29 -10.87 -11.55
N ASP A 84 -33.53 -11.63 -10.77
CA ASP A 84 -33.94 -12.96 -10.32
C ASP A 84 -35.08 -12.91 -9.31
N GLN A 85 -35.13 -11.90 -8.41
CA GLN A 85 -36.29 -11.76 -7.51
C GLN A 85 -37.57 -11.39 -8.25
N PHE A 86 -37.48 -10.59 -9.31
CA PHE A 86 -38.65 -10.26 -10.11
C PHE A 86 -39.18 -11.51 -10.82
N LEU A 87 -38.27 -12.30 -11.41
CA LEU A 87 -38.62 -13.57 -12.05
C LEU A 87 -39.22 -14.58 -11.06
N LEU A 88 -38.64 -14.72 -9.87
CA LEU A 88 -39.17 -15.56 -8.79
C LEU A 88 -40.60 -15.16 -8.41
N LYS A 89 -40.86 -13.87 -8.18
CA LYS A 89 -42.21 -13.37 -7.86
C LYS A 89 -43.20 -13.58 -9.00
N LEU A 90 -42.75 -13.48 -10.25
CA LEU A 90 -43.58 -13.74 -11.42
C LEU A 90 -43.97 -15.24 -11.51
N LEU A 91 -42.99 -16.12 -11.28
CA LEU A 91 -43.17 -17.57 -11.23
C LEU A 91 -44.14 -17.98 -10.12
N GLU A 92 -43.99 -17.43 -8.92
CA GLU A 92 -44.90 -17.65 -7.79
C GLU A 92 -46.33 -17.24 -8.14
N ARG A 93 -46.51 -16.09 -8.80
CA ARG A 93 -47.84 -15.61 -9.23
C ARG A 93 -48.49 -16.53 -10.26
N GLU A 94 -47.73 -17.03 -11.22
CA GLU A 94 -48.25 -17.96 -12.23
C GLU A 94 -48.57 -19.34 -11.64
N GLN A 95 -47.79 -19.81 -10.66
CA GLN A 95 -48.09 -21.03 -9.92
C GLN A 95 -49.38 -20.89 -9.09
N ALA A 96 -49.59 -19.76 -8.42
CA ALA A 96 -50.81 -19.48 -7.68
C ALA A 96 -52.05 -19.46 -8.59
N LYS A 97 -51.99 -18.78 -9.74
CA LYS A 97 -53.08 -18.78 -10.73
C LYS A 97 -53.40 -20.17 -11.28
N LYS A 98 -52.39 -21.03 -11.43
CA LYS A 98 -52.60 -22.42 -11.86
C LYS A 98 -53.20 -23.29 -10.76
N ALA A 99 -52.93 -22.99 -9.49
CA ALA A 99 -53.50 -23.73 -8.36
C ALA A 99 -54.97 -23.38 -8.10
N GLU A 100 -55.42 -22.19 -8.51
CA GLU A 100 -56.81 -21.71 -8.39
C GLU A 100 -57.73 -22.19 -9.55
N LYS A 101 -57.18 -22.85 -10.57
CA LYS A 101 -57.90 -23.26 -11.79
C LYS A 101 -58.01 -24.78 -11.88
#